data_AF-A0A1D3JEX3-F1
#
_entry.id   AF-A0A1D3JEX3-F1
#
_cell.length_a   1.000
_cell.length_b   1.000
_cell.length_c   1.000
_cell.angle_alpha   90.00
_cell.angle_beta   90.00
_cell.angle_gamma   90.00
#
_symmetry.space_group_name_H-M   'P 1'
#
loop_
_entity.id
_entity.type
_entity.pdbx_description
1 polymer ?
#
loop_
_entity_poly.entity_id
_entity_poly.type
_entity_poly.pdbx_seq_one_letter_code
_entity_poly.pdbx_strand_id
1 'polypeptide(L)'
;MEQILKNLPKYKLYDKFINNEYEDKYKYSRFCKKETYLNKILTGFSELCFIFARNLVSLPNILKDEINETEHCRYFTFWIHDEIRKIDSERWKRPDQVQYILNQFYQVKDAIKAEKKNNNCSYEYSSNIDLDLWIQWKDLYDYIINYDDIKRIIESDGDSCKQYNKYIVDITSIQKKYKAECCNTNYSSICPDGINFNEWCDKNELFNKLPCDPNKSNARTSIVHDGIPNAFDRQEIDRTISETRLQHQSDYSAPEETIINNTDYYIKLSVPLLLLGLSSTFLYLYKFTSFGSFGRSIILGKSKIKDNINENSQNILEYQSDNLGENLYDNDFHINYYPS
;
A
#
# COMPACT_ATOMS: atom_id res chain seq x y z
N MET A 1 -3.68 6.55 10.37
CA MET A 1 -2.79 5.91 11.37
C MET A 1 -1.33 6.11 11.01
N GLU A 2 -0.92 5.84 9.77
CA GLU A 2 0.48 5.75 9.33
C GLU A 2 1.24 7.07 9.08
N GLN A 3 0.70 8.24 9.45
CA GLN A 3 1.28 9.53 9.01
C GLN A 3 2.75 9.72 9.46
N ILE A 4 3.09 9.21 10.65
CA ILE A 4 4.45 9.23 11.19
C ILE A 4 5.42 8.33 10.42
N LEU A 5 4.90 7.28 9.75
CA LEU A 5 5.71 6.30 9.04
C LEU A 5 6.00 6.70 7.59
N LYS A 6 5.12 7.48 6.95
CA LYS A 6 5.17 7.79 5.50
C LYS A 6 6.52 8.22 4.96
N ASN A 7 7.34 8.89 5.79
CA ASN A 7 8.64 9.41 5.39
C ASN A 7 9.82 8.55 5.83
N LEU A 8 9.57 7.47 6.56
CA LEU A 8 10.62 6.60 7.08
C LEU A 8 11.19 5.70 5.98
N PRO A 9 12.52 5.46 5.97
CA PRO A 9 13.18 4.71 4.90
C PRO A 9 12.58 3.32 4.70
N LYS A 10 12.40 2.58 5.81
CA LYS A 10 11.85 1.23 5.75
C LYS A 10 10.40 1.22 5.32
N TYR A 11 9.57 2.19 5.71
CA TYR A 11 8.17 2.26 5.25
C TYR A 11 8.05 2.53 3.74
N LYS A 12 8.96 3.33 3.17
CA LYS A 12 8.99 3.63 1.73
C LYS A 12 9.37 2.44 0.85
N LEU A 13 9.89 1.35 1.41
CA LEU A 13 10.25 0.17 0.63
C LEU A 13 9.03 -0.48 -0.03
N TYR A 14 7.81 -0.28 0.49
CA TYR A 14 6.59 -0.71 -0.18
C TYR A 14 6.44 -0.15 -1.61
N ASP A 15 6.95 1.06 -1.88
CA ASP A 15 6.87 1.67 -3.21
C ASP A 15 7.66 0.85 -4.26
N LYS A 16 8.70 0.13 -3.84
CA LYS A 16 9.52 -0.70 -4.75
C LYS A 16 8.72 -1.85 -5.36
N PHE A 17 7.66 -2.32 -4.70
CA PHE A 17 6.81 -3.39 -5.20
C PHE A 17 5.90 -2.97 -6.35
N ILE A 18 5.63 -1.68 -6.50
CA ILE A 18 4.73 -1.12 -7.52
C ILE A 18 5.51 -0.69 -8.77
N ASN A 19 6.80 -0.38 -8.64
CA ASN A 19 7.64 0.05 -9.74
C ASN A 19 7.82 -1.09 -10.78
N ASN A 20 7.41 -0.82 -12.03
CA ASN A 20 7.20 -1.82 -13.09
C ASN A 20 8.18 -1.70 -14.27
N GLU A 21 9.37 -1.13 -14.05
CA GLU A 21 10.28 -0.88 -15.16
C GLU A 21 10.88 -2.19 -15.73
N TYR A 22 10.55 -2.46 -17.00
CA TYR A 22 11.19 -3.44 -17.92
C TYR A 22 11.01 -4.94 -17.64
N GLU A 23 9.94 -5.37 -16.96
CA GLU A 23 9.72 -6.80 -16.72
C GLU A 23 8.74 -7.46 -17.71
N ASP A 24 9.08 -8.70 -18.12
CA ASP A 24 8.27 -9.51 -19.04
C ASP A 24 6.89 -9.82 -18.42
N LYS A 25 5.88 -9.05 -18.83
CA LYS A 25 4.50 -9.21 -18.38
C LYS A 25 3.98 -10.63 -18.60
N TYR A 26 4.32 -11.24 -19.73
CA TYR A 26 3.87 -12.59 -20.06
C TYR A 26 4.46 -13.64 -19.13
N LYS A 27 5.74 -13.52 -18.76
CA LYS A 27 6.46 -14.43 -17.87
C LYS A 27 5.75 -14.62 -16.52
N TYR A 28 5.19 -13.57 -15.93
CA TYR A 28 4.57 -13.62 -14.62
C TYR A 28 3.04 -13.74 -14.69
N SER A 29 2.37 -13.05 -15.63
CA SER A 29 0.91 -13.16 -15.78
C SER A 29 0.43 -14.58 -16.09
N ARG A 30 1.30 -15.46 -16.60
CA ARG A 30 0.94 -16.88 -16.82
C ARG A 30 0.57 -17.63 -15.55
N PHE A 31 1.08 -17.23 -14.39
CA PHE A 31 0.68 -17.81 -13.10
C PHE A 31 -0.75 -17.42 -12.70
N CYS A 32 -1.29 -16.34 -13.27
CA CYS A 32 -2.63 -15.81 -13.01
C CYS A 32 -3.70 -16.30 -14.02
N LYS A 33 -3.32 -17.10 -15.03
CA LYS A 33 -4.19 -17.41 -16.18
C LYS A 33 -5.48 -18.18 -15.83
N LYS A 34 -5.47 -18.98 -14.77
CA LYS A 34 -6.65 -19.73 -14.31
C LYS A 34 -7.73 -18.83 -13.70
N GLU A 35 -7.36 -17.60 -13.35
CA GLU A 35 -8.17 -16.67 -12.57
C GLU A 35 -8.73 -15.50 -13.39
N THR A 36 -8.70 -15.61 -14.72
CA THR A 36 -9.13 -14.52 -15.64
C THR A 36 -10.59 -14.09 -15.44
N TYR A 37 -11.44 -14.99 -14.96
CA TYR A 37 -12.84 -14.66 -14.66
C TYR A 37 -12.98 -13.66 -13.51
N LEU A 38 -12.01 -13.58 -12.60
CA LEU A 38 -12.05 -12.66 -11.47
C LEU A 38 -12.00 -11.20 -11.89
N ASN A 39 -11.43 -10.87 -13.05
CA ASN A 39 -11.48 -9.49 -13.55
C ASN A 39 -12.92 -9.01 -13.78
N LYS A 40 -13.87 -9.94 -14.00
CA LYS A 40 -15.28 -9.60 -14.14
C LYS A 40 -15.93 -9.25 -12.80
N ILE A 41 -15.32 -9.70 -11.70
CA ILE A 41 -15.84 -9.57 -10.32
C ILE A 41 -15.10 -8.44 -9.59
N LEU A 42 -13.77 -8.42 -9.70
CA LEU A 42 -12.84 -7.53 -9.02
C LEU A 42 -12.00 -6.76 -10.06
N THR A 43 -12.25 -5.47 -10.18
CA THR A 43 -11.49 -4.60 -11.09
C THR A 43 -10.04 -4.55 -10.62
N GLY A 44 -9.07 -4.68 -11.54
CA GLY A 44 -7.65 -4.61 -11.22
C GLY A 44 -7.01 -5.93 -10.76
N PHE A 45 -7.78 -7.02 -10.54
CA PHE A 45 -7.22 -8.29 -10.03
C PHE A 45 -6.04 -8.80 -10.86
N SER A 46 -6.15 -8.81 -12.20
CA SER A 46 -5.04 -9.29 -13.04
C SER A 46 -3.78 -8.46 -12.95
N GLU A 47 -3.91 -7.16 -12.72
CA GLU A 47 -2.76 -6.29 -12.55
C GLU A 47 -2.08 -6.57 -11.19
N LEU A 48 -2.86 -6.64 -10.11
CA LEU A 48 -2.32 -7.01 -8.80
C LEU A 48 -1.73 -8.43 -8.78
N CYS A 49 -2.37 -9.39 -9.45
CA CYS A 49 -1.87 -10.76 -9.56
C CYS A 49 -0.55 -10.82 -10.33
N PHE A 50 -0.43 -10.05 -11.42
CA PHE A 50 0.84 -9.91 -12.13
C PHE A 50 1.94 -9.36 -11.22
N ILE A 51 1.65 -8.26 -10.50
CA ILE A 51 2.62 -7.63 -9.60
C ILE A 51 2.99 -8.58 -8.45
N PHE A 52 2.03 -9.28 -7.86
CA PHE A 52 2.25 -10.30 -6.84
C PHE A 52 3.19 -11.41 -7.35
N ALA A 53 2.89 -12.00 -8.50
CA ALA A 53 3.67 -13.09 -9.07
C ALA A 53 5.10 -12.64 -9.42
N ARG A 54 5.25 -11.43 -9.96
CA ARG A 54 6.54 -10.81 -10.22
C ARG A 54 7.31 -10.62 -8.91
N ASN A 55 6.69 -9.97 -7.93
CA ASN A 55 7.32 -9.60 -6.68
C ASN A 55 7.78 -10.84 -5.94
N LEU A 56 6.95 -11.89 -5.85
CA LEU A 56 7.30 -13.13 -5.18
C LEU A 56 8.54 -13.81 -5.79
N VAL A 57 8.65 -13.83 -7.12
CA VAL A 57 9.82 -14.42 -7.81
C VAL A 57 11.07 -13.54 -7.68
N SER A 58 10.91 -12.23 -7.76
CA SER A 58 12.00 -11.25 -7.77
C SER A 58 12.33 -10.68 -6.37
N LEU A 59 11.65 -11.14 -5.31
CA LEU A 59 11.67 -10.56 -3.97
C LEU A 59 13.09 -10.39 -3.40
N PRO A 60 14.00 -11.38 -3.50
CA PRO A 60 15.37 -11.23 -3.00
C PRO A 60 16.15 -10.10 -3.67
N ASN A 61 15.80 -9.76 -4.92
CA ASN A 61 16.44 -8.67 -5.67
C ASN A 61 15.81 -7.32 -5.36
N ILE A 62 14.48 -7.26 -5.18
CA ILE A 62 13.74 -6.01 -4.92
C ILE A 62 14.18 -5.39 -3.59
N LEU A 63 14.36 -6.22 -2.56
CA LEU A 63 14.71 -5.81 -1.21
C LEU A 63 16.17 -6.10 -0.85
N LYS A 64 16.99 -6.43 -1.85
CA LYS A 64 18.41 -6.70 -1.66
C LYS A 64 19.09 -5.51 -1.00
N ASP A 65 19.87 -5.77 0.04
CA ASP A 65 20.66 -4.77 0.78
C ASP A 65 19.82 -3.66 1.47
N GLU A 66 18.48 -3.72 1.41
CA GLU A 66 17.58 -2.73 2.04
C GLU A 66 17.16 -3.14 3.45
N ILE A 67 16.82 -4.43 3.62
CA ILE A 67 16.44 -5.04 4.90
C ILE A 67 16.95 -6.48 4.95
N ASN A 68 16.97 -7.05 6.17
CA ASN A 68 17.37 -8.43 6.40
C ASN A 68 16.55 -9.40 5.54
N GLU A 69 17.19 -10.38 4.92
CA GLU A 69 16.55 -11.39 4.07
C GLU A 69 15.40 -12.12 4.77
N THR A 70 15.52 -12.33 6.09
CA THR A 70 14.45 -12.94 6.90
C THR A 70 13.17 -12.10 6.94
N GLU A 71 13.28 -10.79 6.71
CA GLU A 71 12.16 -9.84 6.69
C GLU A 71 11.49 -9.74 5.33
N HIS A 72 12.15 -10.16 4.24
CA HIS A 72 11.65 -9.98 2.88
C HIS A 72 10.23 -10.55 2.71
N CYS A 73 10.02 -11.78 3.19
CA CYS A 73 8.73 -12.46 3.06
C CYS A 73 7.64 -11.85 3.95
N ARG A 74 7.98 -11.41 5.18
CA ARG A 74 7.06 -10.67 6.06
C ARG A 74 6.60 -9.39 5.39
N TYR A 75 7.56 -8.60 4.94
CA TYR A 75 7.37 -7.32 4.29
C TYR A 75 6.49 -7.46 3.04
N PHE A 76 6.78 -8.43 2.18
CA PHE A 76 5.95 -8.75 1.01
C PHE A 76 4.53 -9.20 1.38
N THR A 77 4.39 -10.04 2.41
CA THR A 77 3.09 -10.59 2.84
C THR A 77 2.17 -9.49 3.36
N PHE A 78 2.67 -8.57 4.19
CA PHE A 78 1.84 -7.45 4.67
C PHE A 78 1.48 -6.49 3.54
N TRP A 79 2.42 -6.21 2.63
CA TRP A 79 2.16 -5.38 1.46
C TRP A 79 1.00 -5.90 0.62
N ILE A 80 1.02 -7.18 0.23
CA ILE A 80 -0.02 -7.71 -0.67
C ILE A 80 -1.39 -7.69 -0.02
N HIS A 81 -1.52 -7.97 1.28
CA HIS A 81 -2.82 -7.92 1.96
C HIS A 81 -3.37 -6.49 2.03
N ASP A 82 -2.52 -5.49 2.22
CA ASP A 82 -2.89 -4.08 2.16
C ASP A 82 -3.32 -3.65 0.75
N GLU A 83 -2.61 -4.08 -0.28
CA GLU A 83 -2.99 -3.81 -1.67
C GLU A 83 -4.31 -4.50 -2.07
N ILE A 84 -4.51 -5.75 -1.63
CA ILE A 84 -5.77 -6.47 -1.81
C ILE A 84 -6.92 -5.67 -1.18
N ARG A 85 -6.75 -5.12 0.02
CA ARG A 85 -7.77 -4.28 0.66
C ARG A 85 -8.12 -3.03 -0.16
N LYS A 86 -7.13 -2.40 -0.78
CA LYS A 86 -7.31 -1.17 -1.57
C LYS A 86 -8.00 -1.40 -2.90
N ILE A 87 -7.83 -2.58 -3.51
CA ILE A 87 -8.24 -2.83 -4.90
C ILE A 87 -9.74 -2.65 -5.17
N ASP A 88 -10.58 -2.82 -4.15
CA ASP A 88 -12.03 -2.68 -4.29
C ASP A 88 -12.71 -2.34 -2.96
N SER A 89 -12.14 -1.40 -2.22
CA SER A 89 -12.53 -1.04 -0.83
C SER A 89 -14.04 -0.88 -0.60
N GLU A 90 -14.81 -0.51 -1.63
CA GLU A 90 -16.27 -0.33 -1.55
C GLU A 90 -17.07 -1.64 -1.69
N ARG A 91 -16.49 -2.71 -2.25
CA ARG A 91 -17.14 -4.00 -2.52
C ARG A 91 -16.78 -5.12 -1.56
N TRP A 92 -15.85 -4.94 -0.62
CA TRP A 92 -15.53 -5.90 0.46
C TRP A 92 -16.66 -6.05 1.51
N LYS A 93 -17.92 -6.05 1.09
CA LYS A 93 -19.11 -6.24 1.94
C LYS A 93 -19.44 -7.72 2.18
N ARG A 94 -18.69 -8.62 1.54
CA ARG A 94 -18.97 -10.06 1.46
C ARG A 94 -17.73 -10.87 1.86
N PRO A 95 -17.65 -11.37 3.11
CA PRO A 95 -16.51 -12.14 3.62
C PRO A 95 -16.12 -13.34 2.73
N ASP A 96 -17.09 -13.98 2.05
CA ASP A 96 -16.86 -15.09 1.13
C ASP A 96 -16.02 -14.70 -0.09
N GLN A 97 -16.21 -13.48 -0.61
CA GLN A 97 -15.44 -12.99 -1.76
C GLN A 97 -14.00 -12.68 -1.37
N VAL A 98 -13.80 -12.16 -0.15
CA VAL A 98 -12.47 -11.87 0.41
C VAL A 98 -11.64 -13.13 0.45
N GLN A 99 -12.20 -14.18 1.05
CA GLN A 99 -11.52 -15.45 1.24
C GLN A 99 -11.24 -16.14 -0.10
N TYR A 100 -12.18 -16.02 -1.05
CA TYR A 100 -11.97 -16.52 -2.41
C TYR A 100 -10.78 -15.83 -3.10
N ILE A 101 -10.63 -14.51 -2.97
CA ILE A 101 -9.51 -13.73 -3.55
C ILE A 101 -8.17 -14.13 -2.90
N LEU A 102 -8.10 -14.16 -1.57
CA LEU A 102 -6.88 -14.56 -0.85
C LEU A 102 -6.43 -15.97 -1.23
N ASN A 103 -7.38 -16.91 -1.37
CA ASN A 103 -7.09 -18.25 -1.85
C ASN A 103 -6.51 -18.27 -3.28
N GLN A 104 -6.87 -17.32 -4.15
CA GLN A 104 -6.26 -17.23 -5.49
C GLN A 104 -4.80 -16.80 -5.44
N PHE A 105 -4.45 -15.82 -4.61
CA PHE A 105 -3.05 -15.44 -4.40
C PHE A 105 -2.23 -16.61 -3.83
N TYR A 106 -2.83 -17.40 -2.94
CA TYR A 106 -2.22 -18.64 -2.43
C TYR A 106 -1.95 -19.66 -3.55
N GLN A 107 -2.90 -19.90 -4.45
CA GLN A 107 -2.71 -20.79 -5.60
C GLN A 107 -1.63 -20.28 -6.57
N VAL A 108 -1.51 -18.97 -6.77
CA VAL A 108 -0.44 -18.36 -7.58
C VAL A 108 0.92 -18.64 -6.95
N LYS A 109 1.06 -18.50 -5.63
CA LYS A 109 2.29 -18.88 -4.91
C LYS A 109 2.60 -20.36 -5.09
N ASP A 110 1.62 -21.24 -4.97
CA ASP A 110 1.83 -22.69 -5.13
C ASP A 110 2.27 -23.05 -6.56
N ALA A 111 1.73 -22.39 -7.58
CA ALA A 111 2.16 -22.55 -8.96
C ALA A 111 3.62 -22.09 -9.18
N ILE A 112 4.02 -20.96 -8.59
CA ILE A 112 5.41 -20.47 -8.63
C ILE A 112 6.36 -21.45 -7.92
N LYS A 113 5.93 -21.99 -6.76
CA LYS A 113 6.69 -22.98 -6.00
C LYS A 113 6.87 -24.29 -6.78
N ALA A 114 5.83 -24.76 -7.46
CA ALA A 114 5.90 -25.97 -8.29
C ALA A 114 6.93 -25.85 -9.42
N GLU A 115 7.16 -24.65 -9.94
CA GLU A 115 8.21 -24.37 -10.94
C GLU A 115 9.59 -24.10 -10.34
N LYS A 116 9.77 -24.26 -9.02
CA LYS A 116 11.02 -23.96 -8.29
C LYS A 116 11.50 -22.51 -8.48
N LYS A 117 10.56 -21.59 -8.70
CA LYS A 117 10.80 -20.14 -8.82
C LYS A 117 10.45 -19.36 -7.56
N ASN A 118 9.94 -20.04 -6.53
CA ASN A 118 9.69 -19.44 -5.23
C ASN A 118 11.01 -19.27 -4.47
N ASN A 119 11.20 -18.12 -3.85
CA ASN A 119 12.37 -17.79 -3.02
C ASN A 119 12.22 -18.27 -1.56
N ASN A 120 11.54 -19.40 -1.34
CA ASN A 120 11.13 -19.91 -0.02
C ASN A 120 10.20 -18.99 0.79
N CYS A 121 9.59 -17.98 0.18
CA CYS A 121 8.58 -17.19 0.86
C CYS A 121 7.26 -17.99 1.02
N SER A 122 6.74 -18.00 2.24
CA SER A 122 5.50 -18.61 2.70
C SER A 122 4.36 -17.58 2.70
N TYR A 123 3.70 -17.44 1.54
CA TYR A 123 2.39 -16.78 1.52
C TYR A 123 1.33 -17.77 2.01
N GLU A 124 0.67 -17.47 3.12
CA GLU A 124 -0.33 -18.35 3.72
C GLU A 124 -1.75 -17.82 3.49
N TYR A 125 -2.68 -18.75 3.37
CA TYR A 125 -4.10 -18.46 3.35
C TYR A 125 -4.75 -19.11 4.57
N SER A 126 -5.45 -18.30 5.37
CA SER A 126 -6.29 -18.75 6.47
C SER A 126 -7.66 -18.09 6.34
N SER A 127 -8.71 -18.89 6.26
CA SER A 127 -10.09 -18.39 6.20
C SER A 127 -10.54 -17.66 7.46
N ASN A 128 -9.76 -17.77 8.55
CA ASN A 128 -10.04 -17.14 9.84
C ASN A 128 -9.41 -15.74 9.96
N ILE A 129 -8.54 -15.35 9.02
CA ILE A 129 -7.93 -14.02 9.00
C ILE A 129 -8.63 -13.20 7.92
N ASP A 130 -9.36 -12.18 8.34
CA ASP A 130 -9.91 -11.17 7.43
C ASP A 130 -8.88 -10.08 7.12
N LEU A 131 -9.21 -9.21 6.16
CA LEU A 131 -8.30 -8.13 5.78
C LEU A 131 -8.07 -7.11 6.88
N ASP A 132 -9.08 -6.80 7.70
CA ASP A 132 -8.90 -5.81 8.77
C ASP A 132 -7.96 -6.34 9.86
N LEU A 133 -7.93 -7.65 10.08
CA LEU A 133 -6.94 -8.30 10.94
C LEU A 133 -5.55 -8.31 10.30
N TRP A 134 -5.44 -8.57 8.99
CA TRP A 134 -4.18 -8.42 8.26
C TRP A 134 -3.62 -6.99 8.35
N ILE A 135 -4.47 -5.97 8.28
CA ILE A 135 -4.05 -4.57 8.46
C ILE A 135 -3.58 -4.31 9.89
N GLN A 136 -4.27 -4.80 10.91
CA GLN A 136 -3.79 -4.69 12.29
C GLN A 136 -2.41 -5.33 12.46
N TRP A 137 -2.20 -6.52 11.90
CA TRP A 137 -0.90 -7.20 11.92
C TRP A 137 0.18 -6.45 11.15
N LYS A 138 -0.17 -5.85 10.01
CA LYS A 138 0.72 -4.93 9.28
C LYS A 138 1.08 -3.72 10.12
N ASP A 139 0.11 -3.05 10.75
CA ASP A 139 0.36 -1.85 11.58
C ASP A 139 1.34 -2.16 12.73
N LEU A 140 1.20 -3.32 13.36
CA LEU A 140 2.13 -3.81 14.38
C LEU A 140 3.53 -4.08 13.81
N TYR A 141 3.60 -4.75 12.67
CA TYR A 141 4.86 -5.05 11.99
C TYR A 141 5.59 -3.78 11.54
N ASP A 142 4.87 -2.84 10.94
CA ASP A 142 5.40 -1.57 10.48
C ASP A 142 5.97 -0.75 11.64
N TYR A 143 5.32 -0.78 12.80
CA TYR A 143 5.87 -0.20 14.02
C TYR A 143 7.19 -0.88 14.43
N ILE A 144 7.22 -2.21 14.48
CA ILE A 144 8.40 -3.00 14.89
C ILE A 144 9.58 -2.73 13.97
N ILE A 145 9.38 -2.83 12.65
CA ILE A 145 10.46 -2.70 11.68
C ILE A 145 11.00 -1.27 11.62
N ASN A 146 10.16 -0.25 11.86
CA ASN A 146 10.53 1.16 11.90
C ASN A 146 10.89 1.69 13.31
N TYR A 147 10.96 0.85 14.34
CA TYR A 147 11.09 1.29 15.74
C TYR A 147 12.23 2.29 15.98
N ASP A 148 13.44 2.00 15.48
CA ASP A 148 14.61 2.86 15.66
C ASP A 148 14.46 4.21 14.93
N ASP A 149 13.85 4.19 13.74
CA ASP A 149 13.59 5.40 12.96
C ASP A 149 12.54 6.28 13.64
N ILE A 150 11.47 5.67 14.16
CA ILE A 150 10.44 6.34 14.97
C ILE A 150 11.10 7.00 16.18
N LYS A 151 11.89 6.24 16.94
CA LYS A 151 12.59 6.72 18.13
C LYS A 151 13.43 7.96 17.82
N ARG A 152 14.22 7.92 16.75
CA ARG A 152 15.05 9.05 16.31
C ARG A 152 14.23 10.28 15.96
N ILE A 153 13.13 10.15 15.21
CA ILE A 153 12.35 11.32 14.78
C ILE A 153 11.60 11.98 15.94
N ILE A 154 11.01 11.19 16.84
CA ILE A 154 10.22 11.73 17.98
C ILE A 154 11.11 12.43 19.01
N GLU A 155 12.36 12.00 19.14
CA GLU A 155 13.35 12.67 19.97
C GLU A 155 13.78 14.02 19.39
N SER A 156 13.66 14.20 18.07
CA SER A 156 14.19 15.39 17.37
C SER A 156 13.14 16.47 17.06
N ASP A 157 11.86 16.11 17.03
CA ASP A 157 10.79 16.94 16.44
C ASP A 157 9.51 16.84 17.29
N GLY A 158 9.07 17.97 17.85
CA GLY A 158 7.92 18.01 18.76
C GLY A 158 6.60 17.64 18.09
N ASP A 159 6.45 17.95 16.80
CA ASP A 159 5.26 17.58 16.04
C ASP A 159 5.21 16.07 15.72
N SER A 160 6.36 15.46 15.44
CA SER A 160 6.52 14.01 15.32
C SER A 160 6.21 13.33 16.65
N CYS A 161 6.64 13.89 17.78
CA CYS A 161 6.25 13.41 19.10
C CYS A 161 4.72 13.48 19.32
N LYS A 162 4.04 14.56 18.90
CA LYS A 162 2.56 14.63 18.95
C LYS A 162 1.90 13.56 18.09
N GLN A 163 2.41 13.32 16.88
CA GLN A 163 1.90 12.28 15.99
C GLN A 163 2.10 10.88 16.59
N TYR A 164 3.29 10.62 17.12
CA TYR A 164 3.63 9.36 17.80
C TYR A 164 2.70 9.10 18.98
N ASN A 165 2.45 10.10 19.82
CA ASN A 165 1.58 9.97 20.98
C ASN A 165 0.16 9.51 20.63
N LYS A 166 -0.34 9.86 19.43
CA LYS A 166 -1.62 9.34 18.92
C LYS A 166 -1.45 7.93 18.35
N TYR A 167 -0.43 7.74 17.53
CA TYR A 167 -0.14 6.48 16.85
C TYR A 167 0.11 5.31 17.81
N ILE A 168 0.87 5.52 18.90
CA ILE A 168 1.23 4.46 19.85
C ILE A 168 0.02 3.92 20.63
N VAL A 169 -1.07 4.70 20.75
CA VAL A 169 -2.31 4.24 21.40
C VAL A 169 -2.93 3.10 20.60
N ASP A 170 -3.02 3.27 19.27
CA ASP A 170 -3.57 2.27 18.37
C ASP A 170 -2.68 1.02 18.35
N ILE A 171 -1.36 1.20 18.23
CA ILE A 171 -0.38 0.10 18.25
C ILE A 171 -0.40 -0.68 19.55
N THR A 172 -0.54 -0.01 20.70
CA THR A 172 -0.63 -0.69 22.00
C THR A 172 -1.88 -1.56 22.09
N SER A 173 -3.01 -1.11 21.52
CA SER A 173 -4.24 -1.90 21.46
C SER A 173 -4.04 -3.18 20.62
N ILE A 174 -3.45 -3.01 19.43
CA ILE A 174 -3.14 -4.12 18.52
C ILE A 174 -2.15 -5.09 19.17
N GLN A 175 -1.10 -4.60 19.82
CA GLN A 175 -0.11 -5.41 20.52
C GLN A 175 -0.74 -6.26 21.64
N LYS A 176 -1.68 -5.71 22.42
CA LYS A 176 -2.38 -6.50 23.45
C LYS A 176 -3.14 -7.66 22.84
N LYS A 177 -3.84 -7.42 21.72
CA LYS A 177 -4.54 -8.46 20.96
C LYS A 177 -3.55 -9.50 20.42
N TYR A 178 -2.48 -9.06 19.76
CA TYR A 178 -1.41 -9.95 19.28
C TYR A 178 -0.87 -10.86 20.38
N LYS A 179 -0.55 -10.31 21.56
CA LYS A 179 -0.05 -11.11 22.69
C LYS A 179 -1.07 -12.13 23.19
N ALA A 180 -2.34 -11.73 23.29
CA ALA A 180 -3.40 -12.60 23.77
C ALA A 180 -3.68 -13.76 22.79
N GLU A 181 -3.57 -13.50 21.49
CA GLU A 181 -3.99 -14.46 20.45
C GLU A 181 -2.82 -15.28 19.88
N CYS A 182 -1.62 -14.71 19.79
CA CYS A 182 -0.49 -15.28 19.03
C CYS A 182 0.75 -15.62 19.87
N CYS A 183 0.80 -15.22 21.16
CA CYS A 183 1.95 -15.50 22.03
C CYS A 183 1.71 -16.58 23.08
N ASN A 184 0.55 -17.24 23.02
CA ASN A 184 0.27 -18.42 23.82
C ASN A 184 0.88 -19.66 23.14
N THR A 185 1.13 -20.71 23.93
CA THR A 185 1.71 -21.97 23.42
C THR A 185 0.75 -22.78 22.53
N ASN A 186 -0.52 -22.39 22.46
CA ASN A 186 -1.53 -23.06 21.65
C ASN A 186 -1.57 -22.42 20.26
N TYR A 187 -1.66 -23.25 19.23
CA TYR A 187 -1.88 -22.80 17.86
C TYR A 187 -3.13 -21.93 17.77
N SER A 188 -3.02 -20.82 17.05
CA SER A 188 -4.11 -19.88 16.80
C SER A 188 -4.24 -19.65 15.30
N SER A 189 -5.42 -19.97 14.75
CA SER A 189 -5.66 -19.89 13.32
C SER A 189 -5.76 -18.46 12.77
N ILE A 190 -5.70 -17.47 13.67
CA ILE A 190 -5.70 -16.04 13.36
C ILE A 190 -4.29 -15.43 13.35
N CYS A 191 -3.26 -16.26 13.53
CA CYS A 191 -1.86 -15.88 13.55
C CYS A 191 -1.13 -16.50 12.33
N PRO A 192 -0.49 -15.69 11.46
CA PRO A 192 0.16 -16.20 10.27
C PRO A 192 1.54 -16.80 10.58
N ASP A 193 1.58 -18.03 11.07
CA ASP A 193 2.81 -18.69 11.53
C ASP A 193 3.88 -18.84 10.43
N GLY A 194 3.50 -18.93 9.16
CA GLY A 194 4.44 -19.09 8.05
C GLY A 194 5.43 -17.95 7.90
N ILE A 195 5.13 -16.77 8.42
CA ILE A 195 6.06 -15.63 8.42
C ILE A 195 6.77 -15.46 9.77
N ASN A 196 6.88 -16.54 10.57
CA ASN A 196 7.51 -16.55 11.90
C ASN A 196 6.90 -15.47 12.83
N PHE A 197 5.58 -15.35 12.83
CA PHE A 197 4.87 -14.23 13.46
C PHE A 197 5.00 -14.20 14.99
N ASN A 198 5.37 -15.33 15.63
CA ASN A 198 5.60 -15.45 17.07
C ASN A 198 6.95 -14.89 17.56
N GLU A 199 7.86 -14.48 16.66
CA GLU A 199 9.21 -13.99 17.02
C GLU A 199 9.18 -12.73 17.91
N TRP A 200 8.07 -11.99 17.92
CA TRP A 200 7.95 -10.73 18.66
C TRP A 200 7.33 -10.90 20.05
N CYS A 201 6.93 -12.11 20.43
CA CYS A 201 6.28 -12.39 21.71
C CYS A 201 7.15 -12.02 22.91
N ASP A 202 8.46 -12.27 22.82
CA ASP A 202 9.42 -11.97 23.88
C ASP A 202 9.99 -10.54 23.79
N LYS A 203 9.66 -9.78 22.74
CA LYS A 203 10.21 -8.42 22.50
C LYS A 203 9.41 -7.33 23.20
N ASN A 204 9.16 -7.49 24.49
CA ASN A 204 8.35 -6.57 25.29
C ASN A 204 8.82 -5.11 25.21
N GLU A 205 10.12 -4.89 25.18
CA GLU A 205 10.75 -3.57 25.15
C GLU A 205 10.38 -2.73 23.91
N LEU A 206 10.10 -3.38 22.77
CA LEU A 206 9.70 -2.67 21.55
C LEU A 206 8.37 -1.94 21.74
N PHE A 207 7.53 -2.41 22.65
CA PHE A 207 6.17 -1.89 22.81
C PHE A 207 6.02 -0.94 24.00
N ASN A 208 7.11 -0.67 24.72
CA ASN A 208 7.12 0.35 25.74
C ASN A 208 7.00 1.72 25.06
N LYS A 209 6.07 2.56 25.58
CA LYS A 209 5.90 3.91 25.07
C LYS A 209 7.22 4.68 25.22
N LEU A 210 7.72 5.20 24.11
CA LEU A 210 8.94 5.98 24.07
C LEU A 210 8.71 7.39 24.66
N PRO A 211 9.62 7.89 25.51
CA PRO A 211 9.55 9.27 25.98
C PRO A 211 9.91 10.24 24.85
N CYS A 212 9.18 11.34 24.74
CA CYS A 212 9.49 12.45 23.84
C CYS A 212 8.85 13.75 24.35
N ASP A 213 9.36 14.90 23.89
CA ASP A 213 8.83 16.22 24.26
C ASP A 213 7.99 16.83 23.12
N PRO A 214 6.66 16.95 23.28
CA PRO A 214 5.78 17.57 22.28
C PRO A 214 6.08 19.05 21.99
N ASN A 215 6.79 19.74 22.89
CA ASN A 215 7.10 21.16 22.78
C ASN A 215 8.49 21.44 22.21
N LYS A 216 9.25 20.40 21.87
CA LYS A 216 10.60 20.54 21.33
C LYS A 216 10.56 21.29 20.00
N SER A 217 11.31 22.40 19.90
CA SER A 217 11.38 23.15 18.64
C SER A 217 12.16 22.37 17.60
N ASN A 218 11.64 22.33 16.38
CA ASN A 218 12.30 21.63 15.28
C ASN A 218 13.54 22.43 14.89
N ALA A 219 14.74 21.84 15.05
CA ALA A 219 16.00 22.49 14.67
C ALA A 219 16.06 22.90 13.19
N ARG A 220 15.17 22.34 12.34
CA ARG A 220 15.06 22.69 10.91
C ARG A 220 14.35 24.02 10.65
N THR A 221 13.58 24.54 11.60
CA THR A 221 12.86 25.83 11.43
C THR A 221 13.68 27.03 11.88
N SER A 222 14.84 26.82 12.51
CA SER A 222 15.69 27.90 13.05
C SER A 222 16.73 28.44 12.06
N ILE A 223 16.83 27.90 10.83
CA ILE A 223 17.84 28.35 9.84
C ILE A 223 17.32 29.51 8.97
N VAL A 224 16.03 29.83 9.00
CA VAL A 224 15.47 30.98 8.26
C VAL A 224 14.94 31.99 9.26
N HIS A 225 15.85 32.61 10.02
CA HIS A 225 15.75 33.94 10.62
C HIS A 225 16.87 34.09 11.65
N ASP A 226 18.11 34.12 11.17
CA ASP A 226 19.12 34.90 11.88
C ASP A 226 19.88 35.72 10.84
N GLY A 227 19.66 37.03 10.93
CA GLY A 227 20.33 38.01 10.09
C GLY A 227 21.82 37.93 10.29
N ILE A 228 22.56 38.08 9.20
CA ILE A 228 24.02 38.23 9.18
C ILE A 228 24.43 39.27 10.23
N PRO A 229 25.18 38.90 11.30
CA PRO A 229 25.90 39.87 12.08
C PRO A 229 27.19 40.16 11.31
N ASN A 230 27.25 41.34 10.69
CA ASN A 230 28.51 41.89 10.19
C ASN A 230 29.42 42.17 11.39
N ALA A 231 30.30 41.23 11.69
CA ALA A 231 31.41 41.43 12.62
C ALA A 231 32.72 41.32 11.85
N PHE A 232 33.22 42.47 11.39
CA PHE A 232 34.66 42.66 11.14
C PHE A 232 34.99 44.12 11.44
N ASP A 233 35.36 44.37 12.68
CA ASP A 233 36.07 45.58 13.07
C ASP A 233 37.57 45.23 13.23
N ARG A 234 38.35 45.89 12.37
CA ARG A 234 39.77 46.25 12.46
C ARG A 234 40.69 45.51 13.43
N GLN A 235 41.74 44.92 12.84
CA GLN A 235 43.09 45.03 13.39
C GLN A 235 44.07 45.39 12.25
N GLU A 236 44.86 46.44 12.49
CA GLU A 236 45.89 47.01 11.61
C GLU A 236 46.91 45.96 11.15
N ILE A 237 47.40 46.09 9.91
CA ILE A 237 48.84 46.19 9.60
C ILE A 237 49.03 46.79 8.19
N ASP A 238 49.81 47.85 8.22
CA ASP A 238 50.51 48.62 7.20
C ASP A 238 50.95 47.86 5.91
N ARG A 239 50.67 48.47 4.73
CA ARG A 239 51.62 48.61 3.61
C ARG A 239 51.02 49.33 2.39
N THR A 240 51.60 50.50 2.15
CA THR A 240 51.80 51.28 0.91
C THR A 240 51.56 50.58 -0.44
N ILE A 241 50.80 51.20 -1.35
CA ILE A 241 51.26 51.73 -2.66
C ILE A 241 50.07 52.41 -3.39
N SER A 242 50.41 53.55 -4.00
CA SER A 242 49.63 54.55 -4.72
C SER A 242 48.80 54.08 -5.93
N GLU A 243 47.73 54.83 -6.23
CA GLU A 243 47.33 55.40 -7.55
C GLU A 243 45.81 55.75 -7.51
N THR A 244 45.42 57.00 -7.29
CA THR A 244 45.19 58.09 -8.29
C THR A 244 44.06 57.84 -9.30
N ARG A 245 42.85 58.31 -8.97
CA ARG A 245 41.94 59.21 -9.75
C ARG A 245 40.55 59.22 -9.09
N LEU A 246 40.07 60.34 -8.50
CA LEU A 246 39.41 61.49 -9.17
C LEU A 246 38.33 60.99 -10.16
N GLN A 247 37.05 61.37 -10.10
CA GLN A 247 36.47 62.64 -9.66
C GLN A 247 34.93 62.56 -9.77
N HIS A 248 34.23 63.36 -8.93
CA HIS A 248 33.03 64.16 -9.25
C HIS A 248 31.70 63.46 -9.64
N GLN A 249 30.49 63.91 -9.25
CA GLN A 249 30.03 65.20 -8.71
C GLN A 249 28.56 65.13 -8.21
N SER A 250 28.33 65.79 -7.07
CA SER A 250 27.17 66.57 -6.56
C SER A 250 25.71 66.05 -6.60
N ASP A 251 25.15 65.99 -5.38
CA ASP A 251 23.99 66.73 -4.85
C ASP A 251 22.76 67.00 -5.75
N TYR A 252 21.59 66.52 -5.32
CA TYR A 252 20.52 67.39 -4.78
C TYR A 252 19.44 66.58 -4.04
N SER A 253 18.85 67.18 -3.02
CA SER A 253 17.89 66.60 -2.07
C SER A 253 16.42 66.97 -2.34
N ALA A 254 15.55 65.95 -2.24
CA ALA A 254 14.11 65.92 -1.88
C ALA A 254 13.08 66.59 -2.82
N PRO A 255 11.76 66.19 -2.82
CA PRO A 255 11.04 65.38 -1.81
C PRO A 255 10.18 64.20 -2.33
N GLU A 256 9.90 63.32 -1.37
CA GLU A 256 8.79 62.37 -1.21
C GLU A 256 7.62 62.39 -2.21
N GLU A 257 7.43 61.32 -2.99
CA GLU A 257 6.13 60.90 -3.53
C GLU A 257 5.92 59.39 -3.33
N THR A 258 4.82 59.08 -2.65
CA THR A 258 4.36 57.74 -2.29
C THR A 258 3.81 57.02 -3.53
N ILE A 259 4.61 56.20 -4.20
CA ILE A 259 4.14 55.32 -5.28
C ILE A 259 3.54 54.06 -4.65
N ILE A 260 2.20 54.00 -4.62
CA ILE A 260 1.44 52.80 -4.25
C ILE A 260 1.47 51.83 -5.43
N ASN A 261 2.20 50.72 -5.27
CA ASN A 261 2.35 49.67 -6.29
C ASN A 261 1.05 48.87 -6.48
N ASN A 262 0.31 49.14 -7.55
CA ASN A 262 -0.92 48.44 -7.96
C ASN A 262 -0.69 47.03 -8.56
N THR A 263 0.48 46.44 -8.36
CA THR A 263 0.88 45.15 -8.96
C THR A 263 0.11 43.96 -8.40
N ASP A 264 -0.34 44.04 -7.15
CA ASP A 264 -0.96 42.92 -6.44
C ASP A 264 -2.44 42.69 -6.83
N TYR A 265 -3.13 43.75 -7.27
CA TYR A 265 -4.53 43.66 -7.74
C TYR A 265 -4.64 42.98 -9.10
N TYR A 266 -3.73 43.29 -10.03
CA TYR A 266 -3.72 42.70 -11.37
C TYR A 266 -3.35 41.21 -11.36
N ILE A 267 -2.46 40.78 -10.44
CA ILE A 267 -2.10 39.37 -10.27
C ILE A 267 -3.28 38.57 -9.68
N LYS A 268 -4.08 39.17 -8.78
CA LYS A 268 -5.26 38.53 -8.19
C LYS A 268 -6.43 38.37 -9.17
N LEU A 269 -6.52 39.22 -10.19
CA LEU A 269 -7.58 39.15 -11.21
C LEU A 269 -7.18 38.30 -12.44
N SER A 270 -5.88 38.12 -12.71
CA SER A 270 -5.41 37.37 -13.88
C SER A 270 -5.43 35.84 -13.71
N VAL A 271 -5.30 35.34 -12.47
CA VAL A 271 -5.26 33.90 -12.18
C VAL A 271 -6.59 33.17 -12.44
N PRO A 272 -7.77 33.74 -12.10
CA PRO A 272 -9.06 33.09 -12.40
C PRO A 272 -9.43 33.08 -13.89
N LEU A 273 -9.03 34.10 -14.66
CA LEU A 273 -9.37 34.21 -16.09
C LEU A 273 -8.65 33.17 -16.95
N LEU A 274 -7.42 32.79 -16.60
CA LEU A 274 -6.66 31.77 -17.32
C LEU A 274 -7.22 30.35 -17.11
N LEU A 275 -7.85 30.09 -15.97
CA LEU A 275 -8.47 28.79 -15.65
C LEU A 275 -9.81 28.58 -16.38
N LEU A 276 -10.57 29.66 -16.65
CA LEU A 276 -11.83 29.58 -17.40
C LEU A 276 -11.61 29.34 -18.91
N GLY A 277 -10.51 29.83 -19.47
CA GLY A 277 -10.16 29.63 -20.88
C GLY A 277 -9.77 28.19 -21.24
N LEU A 278 -9.16 27.45 -20.30
CA LEU A 278 -8.76 26.05 -20.52
C LEU A 278 -9.96 25.09 -20.44
N SER A 279 -10.93 25.35 -19.54
CA SER A 279 -12.13 24.51 -19.36
C SER A 279 -12.99 24.40 -20.63
N SER A 280 -13.11 25.48 -21.41
CA SER A 280 -13.93 25.47 -22.63
C SER A 280 -13.34 24.57 -23.75
N THR A 281 -12.02 24.42 -23.83
CA THR A 281 -11.39 23.58 -24.87
C THR A 281 -11.56 22.07 -24.61
N PHE A 282 -11.63 21.65 -23.34
CA PHE A 282 -11.90 20.26 -22.98
C PHE A 282 -13.30 19.79 -23.42
N LEU A 283 -14.31 20.66 -23.37
CA LEU A 283 -15.67 20.34 -23.82
C LEU A 283 -15.76 20.15 -25.34
N TYR A 284 -14.98 20.91 -26.11
CA TYR A 284 -14.90 20.71 -27.56
C TYR A 284 -14.13 19.42 -27.92
N LEU A 285 -13.00 19.14 -27.26
CA LEU A 285 -12.20 17.93 -27.52
C LEU A 285 -12.90 16.63 -27.07
N TYR A 286 -13.74 16.69 -26.02
CA TYR A 286 -14.60 15.58 -25.60
C TYR A 286 -15.58 15.15 -26.71
N LYS A 287 -16.06 16.09 -27.54
CA LYS A 287 -16.99 15.80 -28.64
C LYS A 287 -16.31 15.18 -29.87
N PHE A 288 -14.98 15.26 -29.96
CA PHE A 288 -14.18 14.78 -31.10
C PHE A 288 -13.22 13.62 -30.78
N THR A 289 -13.14 13.17 -29.52
CA THR A 289 -12.42 11.94 -29.14
C THR A 289 -13.36 10.73 -29.20
N SER A 290 -12.88 9.59 -29.73
CA SER A 290 -13.66 8.37 -29.99
C SER A 290 -14.08 7.58 -28.73
N PHE A 291 -14.40 8.27 -27.63
CA PHE A 291 -14.92 7.67 -26.40
C PHE A 291 -16.46 7.82 -26.27
N GLY A 292 -17.13 8.37 -27.28
CA GLY A 292 -18.58 8.60 -27.30
C GLY A 292 -19.50 7.38 -27.49
N SER A 293 -19.00 6.13 -27.46
CA SER A 293 -19.83 4.92 -27.60
C SER A 293 -20.03 4.12 -26.31
N PHE A 294 -19.27 4.40 -25.23
CA PHE A 294 -19.38 3.62 -23.98
C PHE A 294 -20.51 4.08 -23.05
N GLY A 295 -21.04 5.30 -23.26
CA GLY A 295 -22.08 5.89 -22.39
C GLY A 295 -23.52 5.55 -22.75
N ARG A 296 -23.78 4.79 -23.83
CA ARG A 296 -25.15 4.53 -24.31
C ARG A 296 -25.74 3.18 -23.90
N SER A 297 -24.95 2.25 -23.37
CA SER A 297 -25.45 0.96 -22.87
C SER A 297 -25.97 1.01 -21.43
N ILE A 298 -25.60 2.04 -20.65
CA ILE A 298 -25.95 2.14 -19.23
C ILE A 298 -27.34 2.75 -18.99
N ILE A 299 -27.90 3.49 -19.97
CA ILE A 299 -29.18 4.20 -19.80
C ILE A 299 -30.38 3.48 -20.47
N LEU A 300 -30.15 2.41 -21.24
CA LEU A 300 -31.22 1.59 -21.86
C LEU A 300 -31.22 0.12 -21.41
N GLY A 301 -30.67 -0.18 -20.23
CA GLY A 301 -30.68 -1.51 -19.62
C GLY A 301 -31.78 -1.75 -18.57
N LYS A 302 -32.80 -0.88 -18.49
CA LYS A 302 -33.95 -1.05 -17.58
C LYS A 302 -35.27 -1.14 -18.35
N SER A 303 -35.47 -2.26 -19.06
CA SER A 303 -36.81 -2.83 -19.24
C SER A 303 -36.72 -4.26 -19.80
N LYS A 304 -37.41 -5.18 -19.11
CA LYS A 304 -37.73 -6.57 -19.48
C LYS A 304 -36.59 -7.60 -19.44
N ILE A 305 -36.47 -8.31 -18.32
CA ILE A 305 -36.63 -9.78 -18.27
C ILE A 305 -37.39 -10.11 -16.98
N LYS A 306 -38.69 -10.36 -17.13
CA LYS A 306 -39.52 -11.10 -16.18
C LYS A 306 -39.67 -12.49 -16.80
N ASP A 307 -39.56 -13.52 -15.96
CA ASP A 307 -39.89 -14.92 -16.21
C ASP A 307 -38.97 -15.71 -17.17
N ASN A 308 -37.96 -16.39 -16.61
CA ASN A 308 -37.81 -17.85 -16.80
C ASN A 308 -36.84 -18.45 -15.75
N ILE A 309 -37.35 -18.77 -14.56
CA ILE A 309 -36.72 -19.70 -13.62
C ILE A 309 -37.64 -20.91 -13.54
N ASN A 310 -37.70 -21.74 -14.59
CA ASN A 310 -38.28 -23.08 -14.44
C ASN A 310 -37.88 -24.13 -15.49
N GLU A 311 -36.71 -24.05 -16.14
CA GLU A 311 -36.34 -25.06 -17.15
C GLU A 311 -34.98 -25.74 -16.94
N ASN A 312 -34.13 -25.22 -16.05
CA ASN A 312 -32.84 -25.87 -15.73
C ASN A 312 -32.81 -26.63 -14.40
N SER A 313 -33.88 -26.58 -13.61
CA SER A 313 -33.99 -27.36 -12.37
C SER A 313 -34.54 -28.77 -12.61
N GLN A 314 -35.31 -28.97 -13.71
CA GLN A 314 -35.88 -30.27 -14.06
C GLN A 314 -34.86 -31.18 -14.77
N ASN A 315 -33.97 -30.62 -15.60
CA ASN A 315 -32.96 -31.41 -16.32
C ASN A 315 -31.82 -31.95 -15.44
N ILE A 316 -31.64 -31.46 -14.21
CA ILE A 316 -30.64 -32.00 -13.26
C ILE A 316 -31.25 -33.11 -12.38
N LEU A 317 -32.55 -33.03 -12.09
CA LEU A 317 -33.26 -34.05 -11.32
C LEU A 317 -33.56 -35.31 -12.16
N GLU A 318 -33.77 -35.16 -13.47
CA GLU A 318 -34.04 -36.30 -14.37
C GLU A 318 -32.79 -37.17 -14.58
N TYR A 319 -31.59 -36.59 -14.60
CA TYR A 319 -30.33 -37.36 -14.75
C TYR A 319 -29.93 -38.14 -13.48
N GLN A 320 -30.41 -37.74 -12.31
CA GLN A 320 -30.15 -38.44 -11.04
C GLN A 320 -31.25 -39.45 -10.65
N SER A 321 -32.44 -39.37 -11.26
CA SER A 321 -33.54 -40.30 -10.98
C SER A 321 -33.45 -41.61 -11.78
N ASP A 322 -32.74 -41.63 -12.91
CA ASP A 322 -32.69 -42.79 -13.82
C ASP A 322 -31.64 -43.85 -13.45
N ASN A 323 -31.02 -43.79 -12.27
CA ASN A 323 -29.96 -44.74 -11.90
C ASN A 323 -30.09 -45.38 -10.52
N LEU A 324 -31.30 -45.41 -9.94
CA LEU A 324 -31.53 -46.22 -8.74
C LEU A 324 -32.94 -46.83 -8.73
N GLY A 325 -33.10 -47.92 -9.48
CA GLY A 325 -34.31 -48.72 -9.50
C GLY A 325 -34.01 -50.18 -9.86
N GLU A 326 -34.02 -51.02 -8.82
CA GLU A 326 -34.33 -52.46 -8.85
C GLU A 326 -33.33 -53.42 -9.52
N ASN A 327 -32.63 -54.20 -8.68
CA ASN A 327 -32.73 -55.66 -8.69
C ASN A 327 -32.22 -56.23 -7.35
N LEU A 328 -33.17 -56.50 -6.44
CA LEU A 328 -33.06 -57.51 -5.41
C LEU A 328 -33.34 -58.85 -6.08
N TYR A 329 -32.38 -59.78 -6.13
CA TYR A 329 -32.58 -61.22 -5.96
C TYR A 329 -31.21 -61.91 -5.82
N ASP A 330 -31.03 -62.54 -4.66
CA ASP A 330 -30.39 -63.84 -4.40
C ASP A 330 -29.41 -64.39 -5.45
N ASN A 331 -28.17 -64.65 -5.03
CA ASN A 331 -27.49 -65.93 -5.24
C ASN A 331 -26.11 -65.97 -4.56
N ASP A 332 -25.95 -67.01 -3.74
CA ASP A 332 -24.72 -67.64 -3.26
C ASP A 332 -23.50 -67.45 -4.16
N PHE A 333 -22.41 -66.92 -3.59
CA PHE A 333 -21.06 -67.26 -4.07
C PHE A 333 -20.09 -67.46 -2.89
N HIS A 334 -19.75 -68.73 -2.70
CA HIS A 334 -18.62 -69.24 -1.91
C HIS A 334 -17.31 -68.49 -2.21
N ILE A 335 -16.71 -67.90 -1.18
CA ILE A 335 -15.30 -67.46 -1.21
C ILE A 335 -14.44 -68.62 -0.71
N ASN A 336 -13.74 -69.30 -1.62
CA ASN A 336 -12.66 -70.22 -1.25
C ASN A 336 -11.37 -69.43 -1.04
N TYR A 337 -10.85 -69.48 0.18
CA TYR A 337 -9.47 -69.12 0.50
C TYR A 337 -8.52 -70.17 -0.07
N TYR A 338 -7.41 -69.73 -0.68
CA TYR A 338 -6.18 -70.49 -0.73
C TYR A 338 -5.02 -69.61 -0.29
N PRO A 339 -4.36 -69.91 0.84
CA PRO A 339 -3.01 -69.46 1.12
C PRO A 339 -1.97 -70.54 0.76
N SER A 340 -0.80 -70.05 0.31
CA SER A 340 0.47 -70.75 -0.01
C SER A 340 0.61 -71.28 -1.43
#